data_AF-A0AAD7S724-F1
#
_entry.id   AF-A0AAD7S724-F1
#
_cell.length_a   1.000
_cell.length_b   1.000
_cell.length_c   1.000
_cell.angle_alpha   90.00
_cell.angle_beta   90.00
_cell.angle_gamma   90.00
#
_symmetry.space_group_name_H-M   'P 1'
#
loop_
_entity.id
_entity.type
_entity.pdbx_description
1 polymer ?
#
loop_
_entity_poly.entity_id
_entity_poly.type
_entity_poly.pdbx_seq_one_letter_code
_entity_poly.pdbx_strand_id
1 'polypeptide(L)'
;MASEGMILTNHDHQIRVGVLTVSDSCFRNLAEDRSGINLKDLVHDPSLLGGTISAYKIVPDEIDEIKETLVDWCDEKELNLILTTGGTGFAPRDVTPEATREVIEREAPGMALAMLMGSLNVTPLGMLSRPVCGIRGKTLIINLPGSKKGSQECFQFILPALPHAIDLLRDAVVKVKEVHDELEDLPSPPPPLSPPPVAGLHKQTEDKGVQCEEEDEEKKDSGVASTEDSGSSHITAAAIAAKKGKPYPSHVVVMAKDGQIIPGTIPSAFLSTCCAGHQLIPDSIISRGSRSFPGTRRLSAPRPQSRPAPRPPPACPRPPAPPPK
;
A
#
# COMPACT_ATOMS: atom_id res chain seq x y z
N MET A 1 38.02 5.22 -40.45
CA MET A 1 37.97 5.00 -39.00
C MET A 1 37.07 6.07 -38.40
N ALA A 2 35.79 5.76 -38.22
CA ALA A 2 34.85 6.61 -37.50
C ALA A 2 33.77 5.68 -36.96
N SER A 3 33.94 5.26 -35.71
CA SER A 3 32.92 4.56 -34.93
C SER A 3 32.90 5.21 -33.55
N GLU A 4 32.53 6.48 -33.52
CA GLU A 4 32.04 7.10 -32.29
C GLU A 4 30.55 6.77 -32.22
N GLY A 5 30.25 5.68 -31.51
CA GLY A 5 28.90 5.38 -31.10
C GLY A 5 28.41 6.48 -30.17
N MET A 6 27.38 7.21 -30.59
CA MET A 6 26.59 8.03 -29.69
C MET A 6 26.02 7.11 -28.60
N ILE A 7 26.62 7.14 -27.41
CA ILE A 7 25.95 6.69 -26.20
C ILE A 7 24.91 7.79 -25.91
N LEU A 8 23.68 7.59 -26.38
CA LEU A 8 22.53 8.30 -25.86
C LEU A 8 22.37 7.84 -24.40
N THR A 9 23.00 8.54 -23.46
CA THR A 9 22.67 8.43 -22.05
C THR A 9 21.26 9.00 -21.91
N ASN A 10 20.24 8.15 -22.08
CA ASN A 10 18.85 8.48 -21.83
C ASN A 10 18.66 8.78 -20.33
N HIS A 11 18.98 10.01 -19.93
CA HIS A 11 18.71 10.53 -18.60
C HIS A 11 17.20 10.70 -18.34
N ASP A 12 16.35 10.63 -19.38
CA ASP A 12 14.90 10.84 -19.30
C ASP A 12 14.06 9.60 -18.92
N HIS A 13 14.68 8.44 -18.70
CA HIS A 13 13.96 7.20 -18.35
C HIS A 13 14.11 6.78 -16.88
N GLN A 14 14.60 7.66 -16.01
CA GLN A 14 14.75 7.32 -14.59
C GLN A 14 13.38 7.06 -13.93
N ILE A 15 13.25 5.91 -13.24
CA ILE A 15 12.04 5.56 -12.49
C ILE A 15 12.11 6.21 -11.11
N ARG A 16 11.25 7.20 -10.86
CA ARG A 16 11.16 7.94 -9.60
C ARG A 16 10.16 7.27 -8.66
N VAL A 17 10.64 6.78 -7.52
CA VAL A 17 9.85 5.96 -6.59
C VAL A 17 9.67 6.67 -5.25
N GLY A 18 8.45 6.60 -4.71
CA GLY A 18 8.10 6.98 -3.35
C GLY A 18 7.89 5.74 -2.48
N VAL A 19 8.42 5.73 -1.26
CA VAL A 19 8.15 4.68 -0.27
C VAL A 19 7.46 5.28 0.95
N LEU A 20 6.19 4.95 1.13
CA LEU A 20 5.35 5.45 2.24
C LEU A 20 5.14 4.35 3.28
N THR A 21 5.73 4.51 4.45
CA THR A 21 5.50 3.60 5.56
C THR A 21 4.31 4.09 6.38
N VAL A 22 3.29 3.24 6.51
CA VAL A 22 2.09 3.52 7.31
C VAL A 22 2.16 2.66 8.55
N SER A 23 2.47 3.29 9.70
CA SER A 23 2.61 2.58 10.96
C SER A 23 2.65 3.54 12.15
N ASP A 24 1.67 3.42 13.05
CA ASP A 24 1.68 4.13 14.34
C ASP A 24 2.96 3.91 15.16
N SER A 25 3.46 2.67 15.19
CA SER A 25 4.62 2.32 16.01
C SER A 25 5.91 2.91 15.43
N CYS A 26 6.08 2.91 14.11
CA CYS A 26 7.22 3.57 13.48
C CYS A 26 7.12 5.09 13.61
N PHE A 27 5.92 5.66 13.42
CA PHE A 27 5.69 7.10 13.55
C PHE A 27 5.98 7.62 14.97
N ARG A 28 5.62 6.85 16.00
CA ARG A 28 5.93 7.15 17.41
C ARG A 28 7.33 6.75 17.85
N ASN A 29 8.20 6.32 16.92
CA ASN A 29 9.55 5.81 17.19
C ASN A 29 9.61 4.63 18.21
N LEU A 30 8.55 3.84 18.27
CA LEU A 30 8.46 2.63 19.10
C LEU A 30 9.04 1.39 18.39
N ALA A 31 9.18 1.46 17.07
CA ALA A 31 9.77 0.41 16.24
C ALA A 31 10.58 1.03 15.09
N GLU A 32 11.58 0.30 14.62
CA GLU A 32 12.34 0.65 13.41
C GLU A 32 11.55 0.25 12.16
N ASP A 33 11.54 1.12 11.14
CA ASP A 33 10.95 0.81 9.84
C ASP A 33 11.83 -0.14 9.01
N ARG A 34 11.85 -1.40 9.40
CA ARG A 34 12.60 -2.43 8.67
C ARG A 34 12.04 -2.72 7.28
N SER A 35 10.76 -2.41 7.04
CA SER A 35 10.09 -2.72 5.77
C SER A 35 10.40 -1.66 4.72
N GLY A 36 10.17 -0.38 5.03
CA GLY A 36 10.44 0.72 4.11
C GLY A 36 11.92 0.87 3.79
N ILE A 37 12.82 0.68 4.77
CA ILE A 37 14.27 0.65 4.49
C ILE A 37 14.63 -0.46 3.50
N ASN A 38 14.11 -1.68 3.70
CA ASN A 38 14.36 -2.80 2.79
C ASN A 38 13.78 -2.57 1.39
N LEU A 39 12.60 -1.95 1.28
CA LEU A 39 12.00 -1.61 -0.01
C LEU A 39 12.85 -0.60 -0.77
N LYS A 40 13.48 0.37 -0.08
CA LYS A 40 14.41 1.30 -0.73
C LYS A 40 15.59 0.58 -1.36
N ASP A 41 16.17 -0.39 -0.65
CA ASP A 41 17.28 -1.19 -1.16
C ASP A 41 16.86 -2.02 -2.39
N LEU A 42 15.69 -2.67 -2.33
CA LEU A 42 15.14 -3.46 -3.43
C LEU A 42 14.81 -2.63 -4.68
N VAL A 43 14.32 -1.41 -4.48
CA VAL A 43 14.03 -0.47 -5.58
C VAL A 43 15.32 0.02 -6.23
N HIS A 44 16.33 0.34 -5.42
CA HIS A 44 17.62 0.85 -5.90
C HIS A 44 18.45 -0.23 -6.64
N ASP A 45 18.26 -1.51 -6.31
CA ASP A 45 18.99 -2.60 -6.94
C ASP A 45 18.82 -2.60 -8.48
N PRO A 46 19.90 -2.39 -9.26
CA PRO A 46 19.84 -2.38 -10.73
C PRO A 46 19.43 -3.72 -11.35
N SER A 47 19.57 -4.83 -10.62
CA SER A 47 19.15 -6.15 -11.07
C SER A 47 17.66 -6.42 -10.85
N LEU A 48 16.99 -5.56 -10.06
CA LEU A 48 15.56 -5.63 -9.81
C LEU A 48 14.82 -4.53 -10.59
N LEU A 49 14.69 -3.35 -10.01
CA LEU A 49 13.98 -2.22 -10.65
C LEU A 49 14.93 -1.14 -11.17
N GLY A 50 16.09 -0.95 -10.54
CA GLY A 50 17.01 0.14 -10.87
C GLY A 50 16.37 1.54 -10.73
N GLY A 51 15.40 1.68 -9.83
CA GLY A 51 14.69 2.92 -9.58
C GLY A 51 15.45 3.84 -8.62
N THR A 52 14.99 5.08 -8.51
CA THR A 52 15.57 6.09 -7.62
C THR A 52 14.54 6.55 -6.59
N ILE A 53 14.91 6.47 -5.32
CA ILE A 53 14.07 6.92 -4.21
C ILE A 53 14.01 8.46 -4.23
N SER A 54 12.87 8.98 -4.68
CA SER A 54 12.61 10.41 -4.79
C SER A 54 11.79 10.94 -3.62
N ALA A 55 11.10 10.05 -2.88
CA ALA A 55 10.39 10.39 -1.67
C ALA A 55 10.38 9.21 -0.68
N TYR A 56 10.45 9.54 0.61
CA TYR A 56 10.27 8.58 1.70
C TYR A 56 9.67 9.30 2.90
N LYS A 57 8.61 8.74 3.48
CA LYS A 57 7.93 9.30 4.66
C LYS A 57 7.35 8.17 5.50
N ILE A 58 7.31 8.38 6.81
CA ILE A 58 6.55 7.55 7.75
C ILE A 58 5.35 8.38 8.20
N VAL A 59 4.16 7.79 8.13
CA VAL A 59 2.89 8.39 8.59
C VAL A 59 2.19 7.43 9.57
N PRO A 60 1.36 7.93 10.49
CA PRO A 60 0.50 7.09 11.32
C PRO A 60 -0.61 6.46 10.47
N ASP A 61 -1.36 5.54 11.09
CA ASP A 61 -2.52 4.87 10.49
C ASP A 61 -3.76 5.79 10.47
N GLU A 62 -3.62 6.97 9.86
CA GLU A 62 -4.66 8.00 9.72
C GLU A 62 -4.99 8.20 8.23
N ILE A 63 -6.28 8.05 7.88
CA ILE A 63 -6.71 8.01 6.47
C ILE A 63 -6.37 9.30 5.71
N ASP A 64 -6.57 10.46 6.33
CA ASP A 64 -6.36 11.75 5.68
C ASP A 64 -4.87 12.04 5.48
N GLU A 65 -4.01 11.70 6.43
CA GLU A 65 -2.56 11.90 6.29
C GLU A 65 -1.95 11.00 5.20
N ILE A 66 -2.48 9.77 5.04
CA ILE A 66 -2.11 8.88 3.94
C ILE A 66 -2.57 9.49 2.62
N LYS A 67 -3.83 9.94 2.52
CA LYS A 67 -4.40 10.55 1.30
C LYS A 67 -3.62 11.78 0.87
N GLU A 68 -3.40 12.74 1.78
CA GLU A 68 -2.64 13.97 1.50
C GLU A 68 -1.24 13.65 0.99
N THR A 69 -0.55 12.69 1.63
CA THR A 69 0.79 12.28 1.20
C THR A 69 0.77 11.64 -0.19
N LEU A 70 -0.20 10.76 -0.47
CA LEU A 70 -0.34 10.13 -1.78
C LEU A 70 -0.65 11.15 -2.88
N VAL A 71 -1.55 12.12 -2.61
CA VAL A 71 -1.90 13.18 -3.55
C VAL A 71 -0.70 14.09 -3.84
N ASP A 72 0.01 14.58 -2.81
CA ASP A 72 1.25 15.37 -2.98
C ASP A 72 2.28 14.62 -3.83
N TRP A 73 2.47 13.33 -3.57
CA TRP A 73 3.47 12.54 -4.30
C TRP A 73 3.08 12.27 -5.74
N CYS A 74 1.79 12.17 -6.05
CA CYS A 74 1.32 12.00 -7.42
C CYS A 74 1.33 13.31 -8.20
N ASP A 75 0.80 14.39 -7.61
CA ASP A 75 0.44 15.60 -8.34
C ASP A 75 1.58 16.62 -8.35
N GLU A 76 2.22 16.82 -7.18
CA GLU A 76 3.31 17.79 -7.03
C GLU A 76 4.66 17.17 -7.37
N LYS A 77 4.92 15.96 -6.83
CA LYS A 77 6.19 15.27 -7.08
C LYS A 77 6.21 14.53 -8.40
N GLU A 78 5.07 14.22 -9.01
CA GLU A 78 4.98 13.43 -10.25
C GLU A 78 5.83 12.15 -10.21
N LEU A 79 5.68 11.37 -9.12
CA LEU A 79 6.38 10.09 -9.00
C LEU A 79 5.85 9.08 -10.03
N ASN A 80 6.67 8.12 -10.43
CA ASN A 80 6.22 7.06 -11.34
C ASN A 80 5.59 5.89 -10.59
N LEU A 81 6.11 5.61 -9.38
CA LEU A 81 5.69 4.50 -8.54
C LEU A 81 5.65 4.94 -7.09
N ILE A 82 4.57 4.60 -6.38
CA ILE A 82 4.48 4.71 -4.93
C ILE A 82 4.24 3.31 -4.36
N LEU A 83 5.12 2.91 -3.45
CA LEU A 83 4.98 1.70 -2.66
C LEU A 83 4.60 2.09 -1.24
N THR A 84 3.38 1.74 -0.82
CA THR A 84 3.03 1.86 0.60
C THR A 84 3.38 0.55 1.33
N THR A 85 3.78 0.63 2.59
CA THR A 85 4.03 -0.56 3.43
C THR A 85 3.36 -0.39 4.79
N GLY A 86 2.41 -1.27 5.11
CA GLY A 86 1.65 -1.22 6.36
C GLY A 86 0.19 -0.83 6.15
N GLY A 87 -0.62 -0.94 7.21
CA GLY A 87 -2.02 -0.54 7.24
C GLY A 87 -2.98 -1.30 6.29
N THR A 88 -2.61 -2.50 5.80
CA THR A 88 -3.42 -3.31 4.85
C THR A 88 -4.08 -4.55 5.46
N GLY A 89 -3.95 -4.78 6.77
CA GLY A 89 -4.48 -5.98 7.44
C GLY A 89 -5.93 -5.81 7.91
N PHE A 90 -6.33 -6.61 8.90
CA PHE A 90 -7.66 -6.56 9.51
C PHE A 90 -7.70 -5.78 10.82
N ALA A 91 -6.59 -5.16 11.25
CA ALA A 91 -6.60 -4.38 12.48
C ALA A 91 -7.53 -3.15 12.29
N PRO A 92 -8.21 -2.67 13.34
CA PRO A 92 -9.17 -1.57 13.21
C PRO A 92 -8.58 -0.27 12.65
N ARG A 93 -7.27 -0.09 12.80
CA ARG A 93 -6.53 1.07 12.29
C ARG A 93 -5.98 0.88 10.88
N ASP A 94 -6.01 -0.34 10.33
CA ASP A 94 -5.51 -0.59 8.98
C ASP A 94 -6.43 0.08 7.95
N VAL A 95 -6.08 1.28 7.49
CA VAL A 95 -6.91 2.11 6.59
C VAL A 95 -6.21 2.49 5.28
N THR A 96 -5.03 1.93 5.00
CA THR A 96 -4.26 2.27 3.80
C THR A 96 -4.98 1.91 2.48
N PRO A 97 -5.65 0.76 2.35
CA PRO A 97 -6.43 0.45 1.14
C PRO A 97 -7.58 1.43 0.90
N GLU A 98 -8.24 1.87 1.97
CA GLU A 98 -9.33 2.84 1.93
C GLU A 98 -8.82 4.21 1.44
N ALA A 99 -7.74 4.72 2.06
CA ALA A 99 -7.05 5.93 1.60
C ALA A 99 -6.64 5.84 0.12
N THR A 100 -6.12 4.68 -0.30
CA THR A 100 -5.68 4.45 -1.68
C THR A 100 -6.86 4.50 -2.66
N ARG A 101 -8.00 3.88 -2.33
CA ARG A 101 -9.20 3.91 -3.18
C ARG A 101 -9.74 5.32 -3.39
N GLU A 102 -9.62 6.19 -2.39
CA GLU A 102 -10.10 7.57 -2.49
C GLU A 102 -9.23 8.45 -3.40
N VAL A 103 -7.96 8.11 -3.63
CA VAL A 103 -7.03 8.93 -4.42
C VAL A 103 -6.78 8.42 -5.84
N ILE A 104 -6.95 7.11 -6.08
CA ILE A 104 -6.74 6.52 -7.41
C ILE A 104 -7.87 6.91 -8.37
N GLU A 105 -7.52 7.06 -9.64
CA GLU A 105 -8.47 7.35 -10.71
C GLU A 105 -8.89 6.07 -11.46
N ARG A 106 -7.99 5.10 -11.53
CA ARG A 106 -8.22 3.79 -12.17
C ARG A 106 -7.64 2.69 -11.29
N GLU A 107 -8.42 1.64 -11.05
CA GLU A 107 -7.94 0.48 -10.29
C GLU A 107 -7.10 -0.45 -11.16
N ALA A 108 -6.09 -1.09 -10.57
CA ALA A 108 -5.23 -2.10 -11.19
C ALA A 108 -5.42 -3.47 -10.48
N PRO A 109 -6.61 -4.08 -10.55
CA PRO A 109 -6.96 -5.26 -9.74
C PRO A 109 -6.08 -6.48 -10.03
N GLY A 110 -5.52 -6.59 -11.24
CA GLY A 110 -4.61 -7.67 -11.59
C GLY A 110 -3.34 -7.71 -10.75
N MET A 111 -2.81 -6.55 -10.32
CA MET A 111 -1.61 -6.50 -9.46
C MET A 111 -1.94 -6.90 -8.03
N ALA A 112 -3.08 -6.45 -7.49
CA ALA A 112 -3.58 -6.88 -6.19
C ALA A 112 -3.82 -8.41 -6.17
N LEU A 113 -4.42 -8.95 -7.23
CA LEU A 113 -4.62 -10.39 -7.40
C LEU A 113 -3.29 -11.17 -7.43
N ALA A 114 -2.30 -10.70 -8.20
CA ALA A 114 -0.99 -11.34 -8.27
C ALA A 114 -0.32 -11.44 -6.89
N MET A 115 -0.35 -10.36 -6.10
CA MET A 115 0.18 -10.35 -4.74
C MET A 115 -0.59 -11.30 -3.81
N LEU A 116 -1.92 -11.30 -3.88
CA LEU A 116 -2.75 -12.19 -3.06
C LEU A 116 -2.54 -13.66 -3.39
N MET A 117 -2.50 -14.02 -4.69
CA MET A 117 -2.23 -15.40 -5.11
C MET A 117 -0.84 -15.86 -4.69
N GLY A 118 0.19 -15.02 -4.89
CA GLY A 118 1.54 -15.31 -4.42
C GLY A 118 1.60 -15.51 -2.91
N SER A 119 0.92 -14.65 -2.15
CA SER A 119 0.85 -14.74 -0.68
C SER A 119 0.12 -16.00 -0.20
N LEU A 120 -0.99 -16.37 -0.85
CA LEU A 120 -1.77 -17.57 -0.53
C LEU A 120 -0.99 -18.87 -0.78
N ASN A 121 -0.10 -18.87 -1.77
CA ASN A 121 0.81 -20.00 -2.03
C ASN A 121 1.86 -20.16 -0.92
N VAL A 122 2.22 -19.08 -0.21
CA VAL A 122 3.16 -19.12 0.92
C VAL A 122 2.45 -19.45 2.23
N THR A 123 1.29 -18.86 2.48
CA THR A 123 0.51 -19.05 3.71
C THR A 123 -0.97 -18.75 3.50
N PRO A 124 -1.88 -19.54 4.10
CA PRO A 124 -3.32 -19.23 4.05
C PRO A 124 -3.64 -17.88 4.69
N LEU A 125 -2.79 -17.36 5.58
CA LEU A 125 -2.95 -16.03 6.19
C LEU A 125 -2.88 -14.89 5.16
N GLY A 126 -2.42 -15.16 3.93
CA GLY A 126 -2.43 -14.19 2.83
C GLY A 126 -3.83 -13.60 2.55
N MET A 127 -4.91 -14.35 2.83
CA MET A 127 -6.29 -13.86 2.66
C MET A 127 -6.68 -12.72 3.61
N LEU A 128 -5.88 -12.46 4.66
CA LEU A 128 -6.13 -11.37 5.61
C LEU A 128 -5.54 -10.02 5.14
N SER A 129 -4.84 -10.02 4.02
CA SER A 129 -4.36 -8.79 3.39
C SER A 129 -5.45 -8.20 2.50
N ARG A 130 -5.60 -6.88 2.51
CA ARG A 130 -6.59 -6.13 1.70
C ARG A 130 -5.91 -5.16 0.71
N PRO A 131 -4.87 -5.55 -0.02
CA PRO A 131 -4.11 -4.59 -0.82
C PRO A 131 -4.96 -4.00 -1.95
N VAL A 132 -4.77 -2.72 -2.22
CA VAL A 132 -5.28 -2.04 -3.41
C VAL A 132 -4.09 -1.65 -4.28
N CYS A 133 -4.30 -1.69 -5.60
CA CYS A 133 -3.38 -1.15 -6.57
C CYS A 133 -4.17 -0.28 -7.52
N GLY A 134 -3.62 0.87 -7.90
CA GLY A 134 -4.31 1.77 -8.81
C GLY A 134 -3.40 2.86 -9.32
N ILE A 135 -3.98 3.68 -10.19
CA ILE A 135 -3.26 4.67 -10.98
C ILE A 135 -3.88 6.04 -10.72
N ARG A 136 -3.03 7.05 -10.53
CA ARG A 136 -3.38 8.47 -10.46
C ARG A 136 -2.40 9.26 -11.34
N GLY A 137 -2.88 9.97 -12.36
CA GLY A 137 -2.04 10.58 -13.39
C GLY A 137 -0.99 9.60 -13.96
N LYS A 138 0.30 9.96 -13.80
CA LYS A 138 1.47 9.17 -14.22
C LYS A 138 1.97 8.16 -13.17
N THR A 139 1.28 8.06 -12.03
CA THR A 139 1.76 7.34 -10.85
C THR A 139 1.01 6.03 -10.67
N LEU A 140 1.76 4.93 -10.54
CA LEU A 140 1.24 3.65 -10.06
C LEU A 140 1.37 3.58 -8.53
N ILE A 141 0.28 3.30 -7.82
CA ILE A 141 0.24 3.16 -6.36
C ILE A 141 -0.01 1.69 -6.01
N ILE A 142 0.80 1.13 -5.11
CA ILE A 142 0.74 -0.29 -4.73
C ILE A 142 0.82 -0.40 -3.21
N ASN A 143 -0.19 -1.04 -2.61
CA ASN A 143 -0.17 -1.35 -1.18
C ASN A 143 0.53 -2.69 -0.89
N LEU A 144 1.60 -2.64 -0.10
CA LEU A 144 2.35 -3.81 0.36
C LEU A 144 2.09 -4.07 1.85
N PRO A 145 2.21 -5.33 2.32
CA PRO A 145 2.09 -5.66 3.75
C PRO A 145 3.13 -4.95 4.62
N GLY A 146 2.82 -4.66 5.88
CA GLY A 146 3.75 -3.94 6.78
C GLY A 146 5.00 -4.71 7.22
N SER A 147 4.99 -6.05 7.15
CA SER A 147 6.16 -6.85 7.52
C SER A 147 7.23 -6.82 6.42
N LYS A 148 8.51 -6.68 6.78
CA LYS A 148 9.65 -6.73 5.83
C LYS A 148 9.60 -7.94 4.88
N LYS A 149 9.23 -9.12 5.39
CA LYS A 149 9.13 -10.34 4.58
C LYS A 149 7.99 -10.24 3.57
N GLY A 150 6.79 -9.90 4.05
CA GLY A 150 5.59 -9.82 3.21
C GLY A 150 5.68 -8.73 2.14
N SER A 151 6.20 -7.54 2.47
CA SER A 151 6.42 -6.47 1.50
C SER A 151 7.43 -6.88 0.42
N GLN A 152 8.54 -7.50 0.81
CA GLN A 152 9.55 -8.00 -0.12
C GLN A 152 9.00 -9.09 -1.05
N GLU A 153 8.31 -10.10 -0.52
CA GLU A 153 7.71 -11.17 -1.34
C GLU A 153 6.66 -10.60 -2.30
N CYS A 154 5.78 -9.72 -1.82
CA CYS A 154 4.77 -9.08 -2.65
C CYS A 154 5.39 -8.22 -3.76
N PHE A 155 6.42 -7.43 -3.45
CA PHE A 155 7.17 -6.66 -4.44
C PHE A 155 7.76 -7.56 -5.53
N GLN A 156 8.34 -8.72 -5.15
CA GLN A 156 8.88 -9.69 -6.11
C GLN A 156 7.80 -10.31 -7.02
N PHE A 157 6.58 -10.54 -6.51
CA PHE A 157 5.50 -11.09 -7.33
C PHE A 157 5.07 -10.17 -8.47
N ILE A 158 5.14 -8.85 -8.26
CA ILE A 158 4.71 -7.84 -9.23
C ILE A 158 5.86 -7.24 -10.05
N LEU A 159 7.10 -7.38 -9.59
CA LEU A 159 8.28 -6.80 -10.21
C LEU A 159 8.39 -7.03 -11.71
N PRO A 160 8.08 -8.23 -12.27
CA PRO A 160 8.18 -8.45 -13.71
C PRO A 160 7.30 -7.53 -14.57
N ALA A 161 6.20 -7.02 -14.01
CA ALA A 161 5.27 -6.13 -14.72
C ALA A 161 5.59 -4.64 -14.52
N LEU A 162 6.37 -4.27 -13.49
CA LEU A 162 6.58 -2.88 -13.09
C LEU A 162 7.22 -2.01 -14.19
N PRO A 163 8.32 -2.42 -14.86
CA PRO A 163 8.95 -1.56 -15.87
C PRO A 163 7.99 -1.18 -17.00
N HIS A 164 7.28 -2.17 -17.54
CA HIS A 164 6.33 -1.93 -18.63
C HIS A 164 5.12 -1.11 -18.18
N ALA A 165 4.58 -1.38 -16.98
CA ALA A 165 3.46 -0.62 -16.45
C ALA A 165 3.81 0.86 -16.24
N ILE A 166 5.02 1.15 -15.75
CA ILE A 166 5.50 2.52 -15.54
C ILE A 166 5.68 3.26 -16.86
N ASP A 167 6.28 2.61 -17.87
CA ASP A 167 6.48 3.24 -19.17
C ASP A 167 5.16 3.62 -19.86
N LEU A 168 4.12 2.80 -19.73
CA LEU A 168 2.77 3.11 -20.24
C LEU A 168 2.13 4.34 -19.56
N LEU A 169 2.58 4.71 -18.37
CA LEU A 169 2.03 5.83 -17.60
C LEU A 169 2.80 7.13 -17.76
N ARG A 170 4.01 7.12 -18.35
CA ARG A 170 4.85 8.32 -18.47
C ARG A 170 4.17 9.47 -19.23
N ASP A 171 3.39 9.13 -20.26
CA ASP A 171 2.70 10.10 -21.11
C ASP A 171 1.31 10.49 -20.59
N ALA A 172 0.89 9.99 -19.44
CA ALA A 172 -0.40 10.37 -18.84
C ALA A 172 -0.37 11.82 -18.33
N VAL A 173 -1.50 12.52 -18.36
CA VAL A 173 -1.62 13.90 -17.87
C VAL A 173 -2.05 13.92 -16.40
N VAL A 174 -1.53 14.85 -15.60
CA VAL A 174 -1.97 15.08 -14.21
C VAL A 174 -3.17 16.03 -14.25
N LYS A 175 -4.36 15.53 -13.91
CA LYS A 175 -5.64 16.25 -14.07
C LYS A 175 -5.69 17.63 -13.40
N VAL A 176 -5.08 17.78 -12.22
CA VAL A 176 -5.07 19.07 -11.50
C VAL A 176 -4.32 20.13 -12.32
N LYS A 177 -3.21 19.76 -12.96
CA LYS A 177 -2.43 20.67 -13.81
C LYS A 177 -3.18 21.02 -15.09
N GLU A 178 -3.84 20.04 -15.71
CA GLU A 178 -4.70 20.28 -16.89
C GLU A 178 -5.76 21.35 -16.61
N VAL A 179 -6.47 21.25 -15.48
CA VAL A 179 -7.48 22.25 -15.09
C VAL A 179 -6.86 23.62 -14.80
N HIS A 180 -5.68 23.66 -14.18
CA HIS A 180 -4.98 24.93 -13.95
C HIS A 180 -4.50 25.57 -15.26
N ASP A 181 -3.88 24.81 -16.16
CA ASP A 181 -3.43 25.28 -17.47
C ASP A 181 -4.60 25.80 -18.31
N GLU A 182 -5.75 25.09 -18.33
CA GLU A 182 -6.97 25.54 -19.01
C GLU A 182 -7.54 26.86 -18.44
N LEU A 183 -7.42 27.09 -17.13
CA LEU A 183 -7.90 28.30 -16.48
C LEU A 183 -6.91 29.48 -16.63
N GLU A 184 -5.61 29.20 -16.71
CA GLU A 184 -4.57 30.21 -16.97
C GLU A 184 -4.61 30.73 -18.42
N ASP A 185 -5.05 29.91 -19.37
CA ASP A 185 -5.25 30.30 -20.78
C ASP A 185 -6.48 31.19 -21.03
N LEU A 186 -7.31 31.47 -20.01
CA LEU A 186 -8.42 32.40 -20.15
C LEU A 186 -7.92 33.87 -20.16
N PRO A 187 -8.39 34.72 -21.09
CA PRO A 187 -7.99 36.11 -21.14
C PRO A 187 -8.38 36.83 -19.84
N SER A 188 -7.42 37.55 -19.24
CA SER A 188 -7.65 38.27 -17.99
C SER A 188 -8.86 39.21 -18.11
N PRO A 189 -9.76 39.26 -17.11
CA PRO A 189 -10.89 40.17 -17.15
C PRO A 189 -10.38 41.62 -17.27
N PRO A 190 -11.07 42.47 -18.06
CA PRO A 190 -10.65 43.85 -18.25
C PRO A 190 -10.58 44.57 -16.89
N PRO A 191 -9.56 45.41 -16.67
CA PRO A 191 -9.42 46.14 -15.41
C PRO A 191 -10.68 46.98 -15.16
N PRO A 192 -11.18 47.07 -13.91
CA PRO A 192 -12.35 47.87 -13.61
C PRO A 192 -12.08 49.33 -14.02
N LEU A 193 -13.02 49.89 -14.79
CA LEU A 193 -12.99 51.29 -15.21
C LEU A 193 -12.87 52.18 -13.97
N SER A 194 -11.84 53.02 -13.94
CA SER A 194 -11.65 54.01 -12.88
C SER A 194 -12.88 54.92 -12.78
N PRO A 195 -13.40 55.21 -11.59
CA PRO A 195 -14.51 56.15 -11.45
C PRO A 195 -14.07 57.56 -11.88
N PRO A 196 -14.97 58.34 -12.50
CA PRO A 196 -14.64 59.69 -12.95
C PRO A 196 -14.39 60.64 -11.76
N PRO A 197 -13.58 61.69 -11.93
CA PRO A 197 -13.30 62.64 -10.86
C PRO A 197 -14.54 63.49 -10.59
N VAL A 198 -15.12 63.34 -9.39
CA VAL A 198 -16.18 64.23 -8.92
C VAL A 198 -15.53 65.50 -8.37
N ALA A 199 -15.53 66.55 -9.18
CA ALA A 199 -15.36 67.92 -8.70
C ALA A 199 -16.63 68.29 -7.90
N GLY A 200 -16.45 68.71 -6.64
CA GLY A 200 -17.55 68.99 -5.74
C GLY A 200 -18.34 70.24 -6.10
N LEU A 201 -19.63 70.26 -5.69
CA LEU A 201 -20.28 71.51 -5.30
C LEU A 201 -21.38 71.26 -4.25
N HIS A 202 -21.21 71.98 -3.15
CA HIS A 202 -22.06 72.05 -1.98
C HIS A 202 -23.32 72.89 -2.29
N LYS A 203 -24.53 72.39 -1.98
CA LYS A 203 -25.64 73.22 -1.48
C LYS A 203 -26.72 72.39 -0.79
N GLN A 204 -27.04 72.85 0.41
CA GLN A 204 -28.06 72.39 1.36
C GLN A 204 -29.49 72.52 0.80
N THR A 205 -30.40 71.65 1.24
CA THR A 205 -31.57 71.98 2.11
C THR A 205 -32.39 70.72 2.41
N GLU A 206 -32.58 70.42 3.71
CA GLU A 206 -33.84 70.07 4.43
C GLU A 206 -34.77 68.97 3.86
N ASP A 207 -35.48 68.10 4.59
CA ASP A 207 -35.80 67.88 6.02
C ASP A 207 -36.69 66.59 6.09
N LYS A 208 -36.75 65.93 7.26
CA LYS A 208 -37.69 64.85 7.72
C LYS A 208 -37.66 63.48 7.01
N GLY A 209 -37.66 62.33 7.67
CA GLY A 209 -37.79 61.88 9.07
C GLY A 209 -37.81 60.34 9.02
N VAL A 210 -37.24 59.56 9.95
CA VAL A 210 -37.81 58.97 11.18
C VAL A 210 -36.78 57.85 11.53
N GLN A 211 -35.92 57.98 12.56
CA GLN A 211 -36.02 57.43 13.94
C GLN A 211 -36.42 55.94 14.00
N CYS A 212 -35.86 55.00 14.76
CA CYS A 212 -34.94 54.87 15.91
C CYS A 212 -34.59 53.34 15.94
N GLU A 213 -33.67 52.73 16.69
CA GLU A 213 -32.59 53.03 17.62
C GLU A 213 -31.85 51.68 17.78
N GLU A 214 -30.54 51.74 18.00
CA GLU A 214 -29.75 50.59 18.46
C GLU A 214 -29.78 50.58 19.99
N GLU A 215 -29.96 49.42 20.60
CA GLU A 215 -29.68 49.19 22.02
C GLU A 215 -28.73 48.00 22.17
N ASP A 216 -27.49 48.33 22.55
CA ASP A 216 -26.57 47.44 23.28
C ASP A 216 -27.04 47.35 24.74
N GLU A 217 -26.91 46.18 25.39
CA GLU A 217 -26.58 46.12 26.82
C GLU A 217 -25.74 44.88 27.18
N GLU A 218 -24.73 45.14 28.01
CA GLU A 218 -23.78 44.21 28.60
C GLU A 218 -24.22 43.72 30.01
N LYS A 219 -23.71 42.53 30.38
CA LYS A 219 -23.32 42.03 31.73
C LYS A 219 -24.38 41.79 32.83
N LYS A 220 -24.33 40.56 33.40
CA LYS A 220 -23.90 40.35 34.80
C LYS A 220 -23.66 38.87 35.18
N ASP A 221 -22.71 38.70 36.08
CA ASP A 221 -22.25 37.47 36.73
C ASP A 221 -22.80 37.38 38.17
N SER A 222 -23.09 36.17 38.66
CA SER A 222 -23.02 35.76 40.09
C SER A 222 -23.57 34.34 40.30
N GLY A 223 -22.84 33.51 41.03
CA GLY A 223 -23.20 32.10 41.32
C GLY A 223 -23.87 31.83 42.68
N VAL A 224 -23.66 30.58 43.12
CA VAL A 224 -23.74 30.00 44.50
C VAL A 224 -24.92 29.04 44.81
N ALA A 225 -24.54 27.75 44.86
CA ALA A 225 -24.77 26.69 45.87
C ALA A 225 -26.12 25.96 46.12
N SER A 226 -25.93 24.63 46.31
CA SER A 226 -26.71 23.63 47.08
C SER A 226 -27.97 23.10 46.37
N THR A 227 -28.30 21.80 46.33
CA THR A 227 -28.17 20.73 47.33
C THR A 227 -28.06 19.32 46.70
N GLU A 228 -27.57 18.41 47.53
CA GLU A 228 -27.50 16.95 47.46
C GLU A 228 -28.81 16.26 47.05
N ASP A 229 -28.77 15.13 46.31
CA ASP A 229 -29.02 13.81 46.90
C ASP A 229 -28.72 12.64 45.93
N SER A 230 -28.56 11.49 46.55
CA SER A 230 -27.93 10.23 46.17
C SER A 230 -28.79 9.32 45.28
N GLY A 231 -28.14 8.38 44.58
CA GLY A 231 -28.87 7.33 43.85
C GLY A 231 -27.99 6.30 43.16
N SER A 232 -27.44 5.38 43.95
CA SER A 232 -26.66 4.21 43.51
C SER A 232 -27.33 3.40 42.39
N SER A 233 -26.57 2.82 41.47
CA SER A 233 -26.75 1.43 41.02
C SER A 233 -25.56 0.95 40.19
N HIS A 234 -24.84 0.01 40.79
CA HIS A 234 -23.85 -0.86 40.18
C HIS A 234 -24.42 -1.58 38.94
N ILE A 235 -23.66 -1.65 37.85
CA ILE A 235 -23.85 -2.69 36.84
C ILE A 235 -22.55 -3.48 36.72
N THR A 236 -22.69 -4.73 37.12
CA THR A 236 -21.68 -5.76 37.29
C THR A 236 -21.09 -6.21 35.95
N ALA A 237 -19.77 -6.26 35.88
CA ALA A 237 -19.04 -6.98 34.85
C ALA A 237 -19.33 -8.49 34.97
N ALA A 238 -19.98 -9.07 33.96
CA ALA A 238 -20.16 -10.52 33.86
C ALA A 238 -19.17 -11.11 32.85
N ALA A 239 -18.27 -11.94 33.37
CA ALA A 239 -17.37 -12.78 32.61
C ALA A 239 -18.14 -13.83 31.80
N ILE A 240 -17.84 -13.97 30.51
CA ILE A 240 -18.28 -15.13 29.71
C ILE A 240 -17.11 -16.11 29.64
N ALA A 241 -17.23 -17.18 30.42
CA ALA A 241 -16.34 -18.32 30.43
C ALA A 241 -16.50 -19.15 29.14
N ALA A 242 -15.36 -19.51 28.57
CA ALA A 242 -15.23 -20.40 27.41
C ALA A 242 -15.73 -21.82 27.73
N LYS A 243 -16.61 -22.37 26.86
CA LYS A 243 -16.88 -23.81 26.80
C LYS A 243 -16.49 -24.34 25.42
N LYS A 244 -15.39 -25.10 25.39
CA LYS A 244 -14.96 -25.94 24.27
C LYS A 244 -16.04 -26.97 23.94
N GLY A 245 -16.59 -26.92 22.73
CA GLY A 245 -17.33 -28.02 22.10
C GLY A 245 -16.57 -28.51 20.87
N LYS A 246 -16.31 -29.83 20.78
CA LYS A 246 -15.75 -30.50 19.60
C LYS A 246 -16.83 -30.70 18.52
N PRO A 247 -16.43 -30.85 17.24
CA PRO A 247 -17.32 -30.67 16.09
C PRO A 247 -18.13 -31.94 15.74
N TYR A 248 -19.38 -31.75 15.34
CA TYR A 248 -20.17 -32.73 14.60
C TYR A 248 -20.39 -32.22 13.16
N PRO A 249 -20.37 -33.10 12.14
CA PRO A 249 -20.55 -32.69 10.76
C PRO A 249 -22.05 -32.60 10.44
N SER A 250 -22.53 -31.43 10.02
CA SER A 250 -23.85 -31.29 9.41
C SER A 250 -23.70 -31.17 7.89
N HIS A 251 -24.23 -32.16 7.19
CA HIS A 251 -24.44 -32.10 5.76
C HIS A 251 -25.53 -31.06 5.45
N VAL A 252 -25.20 -30.16 4.53
CA VAL A 252 -26.11 -29.17 3.95
C VAL A 252 -27.04 -29.87 2.97
N VAL A 253 -28.36 -29.64 3.08
CA VAL A 253 -29.34 -29.92 2.04
C VAL A 253 -30.05 -28.60 1.71
N VAL A 254 -29.73 -28.03 0.54
CA VAL A 254 -30.46 -26.89 -0.03
C VAL A 254 -31.59 -27.47 -0.88
N MET A 255 -32.83 -27.27 -0.43
CA MET A 255 -34.02 -27.54 -1.22
C MET A 255 -34.40 -26.27 -1.99
N ALA A 256 -34.38 -26.34 -3.32
CA ALA A 256 -35.04 -25.37 -4.18
C ALA A 256 -36.24 -26.06 -4.83
N LYS A 257 -37.46 -25.55 -4.61
CA LYS A 257 -38.65 -25.92 -5.37
C LYS A 257 -39.64 -24.76 -5.35
N ASP A 258 -39.73 -24.07 -6.48
CA ASP A 258 -40.99 -23.72 -7.13
C ASP A 258 -40.70 -23.14 -8.52
N GLY A 259 -41.03 -23.92 -9.55
CA GLY A 259 -40.85 -23.56 -10.96
C GLY A 259 -41.45 -24.64 -11.85
N GLN A 260 -42.56 -24.31 -12.50
CA GLN A 260 -43.43 -25.21 -13.27
C GLN A 260 -42.78 -25.85 -14.51
N ILE A 261 -43.26 -27.06 -14.81
CA ILE A 261 -42.90 -27.88 -15.96
C ILE A 261 -43.84 -27.55 -17.13
N ILE A 262 -43.28 -27.33 -18.33
CA ILE A 262 -44.00 -27.30 -19.62
C ILE A 262 -43.49 -28.50 -20.45
N PRO A 263 -44.34 -29.35 -21.06
CA PRO A 263 -43.88 -30.55 -21.76
C PRO A 263 -43.60 -30.28 -23.24
N GLY A 264 -42.52 -30.86 -23.77
CA GLY A 264 -42.16 -30.81 -25.19
C GLY A 264 -41.29 -32.01 -25.59
N THR A 265 -41.91 -32.90 -26.34
CA THR A 265 -41.50 -34.23 -26.81
C THR A 265 -40.37 -34.22 -27.85
N ILE A 266 -39.33 -35.08 -27.72
CA ILE A 266 -38.56 -35.68 -28.85
C ILE A 266 -38.06 -37.09 -28.42
N PRO A 267 -38.07 -38.13 -29.30
CA PRO A 267 -38.21 -39.54 -28.91
C PRO A 267 -36.91 -40.34 -28.75
N SER A 268 -37.10 -41.50 -28.11
CA SER A 268 -36.16 -42.61 -27.92
C SER A 268 -35.67 -43.26 -29.21
N ALA A 269 -34.40 -43.68 -29.22
CA ALA A 269 -34.00 -45.09 -29.32
C ALA A 269 -32.51 -45.19 -29.66
N PHE A 270 -31.70 -45.81 -28.80
CA PHE A 270 -30.93 -47.00 -29.15
C PHE A 270 -30.57 -47.76 -27.87
N LEU A 271 -30.75 -49.07 -27.97
CA LEU A 271 -30.89 -50.07 -26.92
C LEU A 271 -29.56 -50.73 -26.56
N SER A 272 -29.49 -51.20 -25.30
CA SER A 272 -28.89 -52.47 -24.83
C SER A 272 -27.35 -52.55 -24.84
N THR A 273 -26.65 -53.11 -23.85
CA THR A 273 -26.94 -54.35 -23.10
C THR A 273 -26.19 -54.35 -21.75
N CYS A 274 -26.86 -54.84 -20.70
CA CYS A 274 -26.26 -55.23 -19.42
C CYS A 274 -25.83 -56.70 -19.49
N CYS A 275 -24.59 -57.03 -19.10
CA CYS A 275 -24.25 -58.35 -18.55
C CYS A 275 -23.08 -58.21 -17.57
N ALA A 276 -23.22 -58.90 -16.44
CA ALA A 276 -22.32 -58.95 -15.30
C ALA A 276 -20.95 -59.56 -15.61
N GLY A 277 -19.91 -59.08 -14.91
CA GLY A 277 -18.56 -59.65 -14.94
C GLY A 277 -17.68 -59.05 -13.84
N HIS A 278 -17.55 -59.78 -12.75
CA HIS A 278 -16.64 -59.52 -11.63
C HIS A 278 -15.18 -59.69 -12.09
N GLN A 279 -14.33 -58.67 -11.97
CA GLN A 279 -12.86 -58.80 -12.06
C GLN A 279 -12.21 -57.62 -11.30
N LEU A 280 -11.84 -57.84 -10.04
CA LEU A 280 -10.48 -58.14 -9.58
C LEU A 280 -9.44 -57.07 -9.96
N ILE A 281 -9.22 -56.18 -9.00
CA ILE A 281 -8.12 -55.20 -8.93
C ILE A 281 -6.81 -55.98 -8.75
N PRO A 282 -5.75 -55.72 -9.53
CA PRO A 282 -4.44 -56.31 -9.25
C PRO A 282 -3.72 -55.51 -8.15
N ASP A 283 -3.34 -56.24 -7.10
CA ASP A 283 -2.40 -55.82 -6.07
C ASP A 283 -1.00 -55.62 -6.67
N SER A 284 -0.47 -54.40 -6.60
CA SER A 284 0.97 -54.19 -6.62
C SER A 284 1.41 -53.10 -5.64
N ILE A 285 1.75 -53.59 -4.44
CA ILE A 285 2.88 -53.20 -3.59
C ILE A 285 2.65 -52.03 -2.62
N ILE A 286 2.21 -52.40 -1.41
CA ILE A 286 2.55 -51.72 -0.15
C ILE A 286 3.44 -52.66 0.70
N SER A 287 4.55 -52.08 1.18
CA SER A 287 5.27 -52.36 2.44
C SER A 287 6.17 -53.60 2.60
N ARG A 288 7.47 -53.33 2.68
CA ARG A 288 8.40 -53.72 3.76
C ARG A 288 9.37 -52.54 3.92
N GLY A 289 9.73 -51.98 5.07
CA GLY A 289 9.84 -52.49 6.42
C GLY A 289 11.09 -51.81 6.99
N SER A 290 10.96 -51.22 8.17
CA SER A 290 12.01 -50.54 8.92
C SER A 290 13.26 -51.41 9.14
N ARG A 291 14.45 -50.84 8.90
CA ARG A 291 15.70 -51.27 9.54
C ARG A 291 16.59 -50.07 9.85
N SER A 292 16.86 -49.92 11.14
CA SER A 292 17.94 -49.16 11.76
C SER A 292 19.31 -49.74 11.37
N PHE A 293 20.33 -48.89 11.23
CA PHE A 293 21.75 -49.28 11.22
C PHE A 293 22.63 -48.07 11.62
N PRO A 294 23.88 -48.27 12.07
CA PRO A 294 24.42 -47.66 13.28
C PRO A 294 25.46 -46.58 12.96
N GLY A 295 25.82 -45.80 13.97
CA GLY A 295 27.00 -44.95 13.90
C GLY A 295 28.30 -45.78 13.82
N THR A 296 29.27 -45.31 13.04
CA THR A 296 30.57 -44.83 13.55
C THR A 296 31.52 -44.44 12.42
N ARG A 297 32.32 -43.41 12.74
CA ARG A 297 33.72 -43.16 12.35
C ARG A 297 34.08 -42.83 10.89
N ARG A 298 34.58 -41.59 10.76
CA ARG A 298 35.86 -41.14 10.16
C ARG A 298 36.49 -42.05 9.09
N LEU A 299 36.76 -41.44 7.93
CA LEU A 299 38.05 -41.34 7.22
C LEU A 299 37.79 -40.59 5.89
N SER A 300 38.07 -39.28 5.83
CA SER A 300 39.20 -38.68 5.08
C SER A 300 39.19 -38.92 3.56
N ALA A 301 38.75 -37.90 2.82
CA ALA A 301 39.08 -37.70 1.40
C ALA A 301 39.95 -36.43 1.25
N PRO A 302 40.92 -36.41 0.32
CA PRO A 302 42.04 -35.48 0.33
C PRO A 302 41.63 -34.10 -0.21
N ARG A 303 41.98 -33.03 0.52
CA ARG A 303 41.91 -31.65 0.04
C ARG A 303 43.29 -31.19 -0.47
N PRO A 304 43.31 -30.30 -1.47
CA PRO A 304 44.50 -29.93 -2.23
C PRO A 304 45.50 -29.10 -1.44
N GLN A 305 46.76 -29.17 -1.88
CA GLN A 305 47.93 -28.50 -1.33
C GLN A 305 47.73 -26.99 -1.15
N SER A 306 48.09 -26.50 0.04
CA SER A 306 48.15 -25.09 0.39
C SER A 306 49.27 -24.38 -0.37
N ARG A 307 48.91 -23.35 -1.17
CA ARG A 307 49.84 -22.30 -1.61
C ARG A 307 50.25 -21.45 -0.40
N PRO A 308 51.53 -21.06 -0.26
CA PRO A 308 51.95 -20.13 0.78
C PRO A 308 51.42 -18.71 0.49
N ALA A 309 51.00 -18.02 1.55
CA ALA A 309 50.51 -16.64 1.52
C ALA A 309 51.60 -15.64 1.05
N PRO A 310 51.23 -14.55 0.37
CA PRO A 310 52.18 -13.49 0.03
C PRO A 310 52.63 -12.72 1.29
N ARG A 311 53.93 -12.42 1.38
CA ARG A 311 54.54 -11.62 2.45
C ARG A 311 53.96 -10.20 2.46
N PRO A 312 53.80 -9.56 3.64
CA PRO A 312 53.41 -8.15 3.71
C PRO A 312 54.54 -7.23 3.21
N PRO A 313 54.21 -6.07 2.60
CA PRO A 313 55.21 -5.10 2.17
C PRO A 313 55.92 -4.45 3.37
N PRO A 314 57.18 -3.98 3.21
CA PRO A 314 57.92 -3.32 4.28
C PRO A 314 57.26 -1.98 4.66
N ALA A 315 57.24 -1.69 5.96
CA ALA A 315 56.70 -0.47 6.53
C ALA A 315 57.43 0.78 6.02
N CYS A 316 56.66 1.79 5.58
CA CYS A 316 57.19 3.11 5.25
C CYS A 316 57.84 3.79 6.47
N PRO A 317 58.96 4.51 6.32
CA PRO A 317 59.62 5.21 7.42
C PRO A 317 58.78 6.40 7.90
N ARG A 318 58.67 6.56 9.23
CA ARG A 318 58.01 7.71 9.87
C ARG A 318 58.80 9.01 9.62
N PRO A 319 58.11 10.16 9.41
CA PRO A 319 58.80 11.45 9.34
C PRO A 319 59.32 11.90 10.71
N PRO A 320 60.43 12.67 10.76
CA PRO A 320 61.03 13.13 12.01
C PRO A 320 60.16 14.19 12.72
N ALA A 321 60.17 14.15 14.04
CA ALA A 321 59.45 15.09 14.91
C ALA A 321 60.04 16.52 14.80
N PRO A 322 59.19 17.57 14.85
CA PRO A 322 59.67 18.95 14.83
C PRO A 322 60.35 19.36 16.16
N PRO A 323 61.36 20.24 16.12
CA PRO A 323 62.10 20.68 17.30
C PRO A 323 61.28 21.63 18.19
N PRO A 324 61.59 21.69 19.49
CA PRO A 324 60.79 22.42 20.47
C PRO A 324 60.93 23.95 20.32
N LYS A 325 59.80 24.65 20.49
CA LYS A 325 59.72 26.07 20.84
C LYS A 325 58.79 26.22 22.03
#